data_AF-A0A1I7T1R5-F1
#
_entry.id   AF-A0A1I7T1R5-F1
#
_cell.length_a   1.000
_cell.length_b   1.000
_cell.length_c   1.000
_cell.angle_alpha   90.00
_cell.angle_beta   90.00
_cell.angle_gamma   90.00
#
_symmetry.space_group_name_H-M   'P 1'
#
loop_
_entity.id
_entity.type
_entity.pdbx_description
1 polymer ?
#
loop_
_entity_poly.entity_id
_entity_poly.type
_entity_poly.pdbx_seq_one_letter_code
_entity_poly.pdbx_strand_id
1 'polypeptide(L)' 'MHDLNEALDDLRAVIPYAHGGSVRKLSKIATLLLAKNHIIMQAKAIEELSVLVSQLKKKEGSSENQEASSVSSEESNNS' A
#
# COMPACT_ATOMS: atom_id res chain seq x y z
N MET A 1 32.82 -4.10 -15.73
CA MET A 1 32.59 -4.70 -14.38
C MET A 1 32.23 -3.66 -13.31
N HIS A 2 32.51 -2.36 -13.53
CA HIS A 2 32.17 -1.28 -12.61
C HIS A 2 30.67 -0.97 -12.62
N ASP A 3 30.08 -0.82 -13.80
CA ASP A 3 28.67 -0.45 -14.01
C ASP A 3 27.69 -1.43 -13.35
N LEU A 4 28.00 -2.74 -13.38
CA LEU A 4 27.19 -3.76 -12.72
C LEU A 4 27.20 -3.60 -11.19
N ASN A 5 28.34 -3.24 -10.61
CA ASN A 5 28.43 -3.06 -9.16
C ASN A 5 27.74 -1.75 -8.74
N GLU A 6 27.87 -0.70 -9.54
CA GLU A 6 27.18 0.58 -9.35
C GLU A 6 25.65 0.39 -9.39
N ALA A 7 25.13 -0.28 -10.42
CA ALA A 7 23.71 -0.60 -10.52
C ALA A 7 23.19 -1.45 -9.34
N LEU A 8 24.02 -2.37 -8.81
CA LEU A 8 23.66 -3.15 -7.63
C LEU A 8 23.74 -2.33 -6.34
N ASP A 9 24.58 -1.31 -6.26
CA ASP A 9 24.65 -0.41 -5.10
C ASP A 9 23.44 0.53 -5.08
N ASP A 10 23.03 1.07 -6.24
CA ASP A 10 21.78 1.80 -6.39
C ASP A 10 20.57 0.94 -6.01
N LEU A 11 20.56 -0.32 -6.45
CA LEU A 11 19.51 -1.27 -6.08
C LEU A 11 19.48 -1.54 -4.57
N ARG A 12 20.63 -1.59 -3.88
CA ARG A 12 20.66 -1.74 -2.41
C ARG A 12 20.12 -0.51 -1.71
N ALA A 13 20.32 0.69 -2.25
CA ALA A 13 19.86 1.92 -1.63
C ALA A 13 18.33 1.99 -1.48
N VAL A 14 17.57 1.27 -2.32
CA VAL A 14 16.10 1.23 -2.26
C VAL A 14 15.53 0.02 -1.50
N ILE A 15 16.37 -0.94 -1.10
CA ILE A 15 15.91 -2.13 -0.37
C ILE A 15 15.87 -1.84 1.13
N PRO A 16 14.75 -2.11 1.83
CA PRO A 16 14.66 -1.95 3.28
C PRO A 16 15.70 -2.81 3.98
N TYR A 17 16.27 -2.29 5.06
CA TYR A 17 17.31 -2.96 5.85
C TYR A 17 18.62 -3.22 5.09
N ALA A 18 18.71 -2.82 3.82
CA ALA A 18 19.97 -2.73 3.09
C ALA A 18 20.67 -1.39 3.35
N HIS A 19 20.74 -1.00 4.62
CA HIS A 19 21.55 0.14 5.08
C HIS A 19 22.59 -0.31 6.11
N GLY A 20 23.83 0.20 6.01
CA GLY A 20 24.92 -0.02 6.98
C GLY A 20 26.10 -0.85 6.45
N GLY A 21 27.20 -0.90 7.23
CA GLY A 21 28.48 -1.50 6.81
C GLY A 21 28.42 -3.00 6.46
N SER A 22 27.42 -3.73 6.96
CA SER A 22 27.18 -5.13 6.61
C SER A 22 26.62 -5.32 5.18
N VAL A 23 25.97 -4.28 4.63
CA VAL A 23 25.28 -4.35 3.32
C VAL A 23 26.25 -4.25 2.15
N ARG A 24 27.37 -3.53 2.32
CA ARG A 24 28.50 -3.58 1.38
C ARG A 24 29.09 -4.99 1.24
N LYS A 25 28.80 -5.90 2.17
CA LYS A 25 29.22 -7.31 2.14
C LYS A 25 28.18 -8.25 1.52
N LEU A 26 27.00 -7.75 1.13
CA LEU A 26 25.99 -8.58 0.45
C LEU A 26 26.49 -8.98 -0.94
N SER A 27 26.46 -10.29 -1.19
CA SER A 27 26.77 -10.84 -2.52
C SER A 27 25.76 -10.35 -3.56
N LYS A 28 26.16 -10.34 -4.83
CA LYS A 28 25.27 -9.96 -5.96
C LYS A 28 23.97 -10.78 -5.95
N ILE A 29 24.09 -12.08 -5.66
CA ILE A 29 22.95 -13.00 -5.55
C ILE A 29 22.04 -12.62 -4.38
N ALA A 30 22.61 -12.30 -3.22
CA ALA A 30 21.82 -11.89 -2.05
C ALA A 30 21.08 -10.58 -2.31
N THR A 31 21.72 -9.60 -2.97
CA THR A 31 21.06 -8.34 -3.39
C THR A 31 19.88 -8.60 -4.30
N LEU A 32 20.03 -9.45 -5.32
CA LEU A 32 18.94 -9.79 -6.24
C LEU A 32 17.79 -10.53 -5.53
N LEU A 33 18.12 -11.43 -4.60
CA LEU A 33 17.10 -12.14 -3.82
C LEU A 33 16.29 -11.18 -2.94
N LEU A 34 16.96 -10.26 -2.24
CA LEU A 34 16.29 -9.26 -1.41
C LEU A 34 15.44 -8.30 -2.25
N ALA A 35 15.95 -7.86 -3.40
CA ALA A 35 15.21 -7.02 -4.34
C ALA A 35 13.90 -7.69 -4.79
N LYS A 36 13.98 -8.96 -5.21
CA LYS A 36 12.80 -9.74 -5.60
C LYS A 36 11.77 -9.81 -4.48
N ASN A 37 12.21 -10.13 -3.27
CA ASN A 37 11.31 -10.24 -2.12
C ASN A 37 10.68 -8.89 -1.77
N HIS A 38 11.43 -7.80 -1.90
CA HIS A 38 10.93 -6.46 -1.67
C HIS A 38 9.83 -6.06 -2.65
N ILE A 39 10.01 -6.34 -3.94
CA ILE A 39 8.99 -6.09 -4.98
C ILE A 39 7.69 -6.86 -4.66
N ILE A 40 7.79 -8.14 -4.31
CA ILE A 40 6.62 -8.96 -3.96
C ILE A 40 5.87 -8.37 -2.76
N MET A 41 6.60 -7.95 -1.73
CA MET A 41 6.02 -7.34 -0.54
C MET A 41 5.32 -6.01 -0.86
N GLN A 42 5.94 -5.15 -1.67
CA GLN A 42 5.32 -3.89 -2.09
C GLN A 42 4.04 -4.12 -2.91
N ALA A 43 4.05 -5.09 -3.83
CA ALA A 43 2.88 -5.42 -4.64
C ALA A 43 1.70 -5.88 -3.76
N LYS A 44 1.97 -6.75 -2.78
CA LYS A 44 0.95 -7.19 -1.81
C LYS A 44 0.41 -6.02 -0.97
N ALA A 45 1.27 -5.13 -0.51
CA ALA A 45 0.84 -3.96 0.27
C ALA A 45 -0.06 -3.02 -0.55
N ILE A 46 0.23 -2.82 -1.85
CA ILE A 46 -0.60 -2.01 -2.75
C ILE A 46 -1.98 -2.63 -2.93
N GLU A 47 -2.07 -3.96 -3.10
CA GLU A 47 -3.34 -4.66 -3.19
C GLU A 47 -4.18 -4.48 -1.92
N GLU A 48 -3.59 -4.70 -0.75
CA GLU A 48 -4.25 -4.52 0.55
C GLU A 48 -4.75 -3.08 0.75
N LEU A 49 -3.92 -2.07 0.44
CA LEU A 49 -4.31 -0.66 0.52
C LEU A 49 -5.43 -0.31 -0.46
N SER A 50 -5.42 -0.88 -1.66
CA SER A 50 -6.47 -0.65 -2.67
C SER A 50 -7.83 -1.18 -2.20
N VAL A 51 -7.84 -2.34 -1.53
CA VAL A 51 -9.04 -2.89 -0.90
C VAL A 51 -9.54 -1.99 0.23
N LEU A 52 -8.65 -1.54 1.13
CA LEU A 52 -9.01 -0.64 2.22
C LEU A 52 -9.61 0.69 1.71
N VAL A 53 -8.99 1.31 0.71
CA VAL A 53 -9.51 2.54 0.09
C VAL A 53 -10.89 2.31 -0.52
N SER A 54 -11.11 1.17 -1.17
CA SER A 54 -12.42 0.83 -1.76
C SER A 54 -13.50 0.64 -0.69
N GLN A 55 -13.16 0.02 0.44
CA GLN A 55 -14.05 -0.15 1.58
C GLN A 55 -14.41 1.20 2.23
N LEU A 56 -13.44 2.09 2.39
CA LEU A 56 -13.68 3.43 2.93
C LEU A 56 -14.61 4.25 2.03
N LYS A 57 -14.36 4.26 0.72
CA LYS A 57 -15.25 4.92 -0.26
C LYS A 57 -16.67 4.37 -0.23
N LYS A 58 -16.83 3.05 -0.09
CA LYS A 58 -18.16 2.42 0.04
C LYS A 58 -18.87 2.86 1.32
N LYS A 59 -18.12 2.99 2.42
CA LYS A 59 -18.66 3.45 3.71
C LYS A 59 -19.14 4.90 3.63
N GLU A 60 -18.34 5.79 3.04
CA GLU A 60 -18.69 7.21 2.83
C GLU A 60 -19.98 7.36 2.01
N GLY A 61 -20.12 6.65 0.89
CA GLY A 61 -21.34 6.68 0.06
C GLY A 61 -22.58 6.03 0.70
N SER A 62 -22.43 5.29 1.80
CA SER A 62 -23.55 4.69 2.53
C SER A 62 -24.11 5.59 3.64
N SER A 63 -23.35 6.60 4.08
CA SER A 63 -23.79 7.58 5.08
C SER A 63 -24.74 8.64 4.52
N GLU A 64 -24.68 8.95 3.23
CA GLU A 64 -25.57 9.93 2.57
C GLU A 64 -27.01 9.42 2.38
N ASN A 65 -27.26 8.11 2.47
CA ASN A 65 -28.58 7.51 2.24
C ASN A 65 -29.44 7.28 3.50
N GLN A 66 -28.98 7.67 4.71
CA GLN A 66 -29.75 7.49 5.95
C GLN A 66 -30.49 8.75 6.44
N GLU A 67 -30.19 9.95 5.92
CA GLU A 67 -30.90 11.18 6.33
C GLU A 67 -32.24 11.39 5.59
N ALA A 68 -32.46 10.74 4.44
CA ALA A 68 -33.65 10.97 3.62
C ALA A 68 -34.90 10.14 4.04
N SER A 69 -34.81 9.23 5.00
CA SER A 69 -35.93 8.33 5.37
C SER A 69 -36.62 8.67 6.70
N SER A 70 -36.22 9.73 7.41
CA SER A 70 -36.82 10.09 8.72
C SER A 70 -37.89 11.19 8.64
N VAL A 71 -38.10 11.84 7.49
CA VAL A 71 -38.96 13.04 7.39
C VAL A 71 -40.42 12.73 6.99
N SER A 72 -40.78 11.52 6.56
CA SER A 72 -42.13 11.25 6.01
C SER A 72 -43.19 10.77 7.01
N SER A 73 -42.94 10.80 8.33
CA SER A 73 -43.82 10.17 9.33
C SER A 73 -44.64 11.15 10.18
N GLU A 74 -44.40 12.46 10.10
CA GLU A 74 -45.00 13.42 11.05
C GLU A 74 -46.21 14.20 10.52
N GLU A 75 -46.56 14.12 9.22
CA GLU A 75 -47.63 14.96 8.64
C GLU A 75 -49.05 14.38 8.68
N SER A 76 -49.26 13.16 9.18
CA SER A 76 -50.58 12.51 9.15
C SER A 76 -51.46 12.70 10.40
N ASN A 77 -51.02 13.49 11.40
CA ASN A 77 -51.74 13.62 12.68
C ASN A 77 -52.40 14.99 12.92
N ASN A 78 -52.60 15.82 11.89
CA ASN A 78 -53.33 17.08 12.06
C ASN A 78 -54.20 17.44 10.86
N SER A 79 -55.36 16.79 10.72
CA SER A 79 -56.66 17.39 10.33
C SER A 79 -57.75 16.32 10.27
#